data_AF-A0AA40EDM2-F1
#
_entry.id   AF-A0AA40EDM2-F1
#
_cell.length_a   1.000
_cell.length_b   1.000
_cell.length_c   1.000
_cell.angle_alpha   90.00
_cell.angle_beta   90.00
_cell.angle_gamma   90.00
#
_symmetry.space_group_name_H-M   'P 1'
#
loop_
_entity.id
_entity.type
_entity.pdbx_description
1 polymer ?
#
loop_
_entity_poly.entity_id
_entity_poly.type
_entity_poly.pdbx_seq_one_letter_code
_entity_poly.pdbx_strand_id
1 'polypeptide(L)'
;MVRGLVRCRVAPLYNKKGVSLFSCLSTPSPDLTLTYPHLHPRLQQTQTQTLTLFKLLVGQSYHSPSLSLLPHPPPPPPSSPKPNVTQARTQTGAHLHIHSAASRRRPKGFQFEAHLHSSLRLRPRIAHLSTWSPCLAAAHAPASASAPASAPAAARTPTPMPTPTSVLTLASASASASASASLFTPRLVARSVRSFSQSAKLKMTASSVLPSRKHKVVVIGSGNWGTTVAKLVAENTREHPDLFEENVQMWVYEEKVTLPKVSPHYDASAGDEPQKLTAIINKCHENVKYLPKIALPSNIVANPSLPDTVKDASILIFNLPHEFIGNICRQIKDHILPYARGISCIKGVTVTDDNIELICEYISESLGIYCGALSGANIATEIANEEWCETTIAYNTPAGDVHHAGNAVANGSSSGAAALTEYKDARGRTSKNKLTPVPGDYPSLDHHLLQSLFHRPYFTVSMVSDVVGVSLGGALKNIVALACGFVEGHGWNMTAKTAVMRRGMLEMIAFGREFFPETIEEKTFWEESAGWGDMIVSCTSARNWRYSKMAVERGVSLEEIEKTELNGQKLQGISTTREVCGFLRAKGVESKYPLFMVVDRILDGTVNVEDIPELLRK
;
A
#
# COMPACT_ATOMS: atom_id res chain seq x y z
N MET A 1 -32.94 -37.75 -58.16
CA MET A 1 -31.62 -38.38 -58.00
C MET A 1 -31.23 -38.22 -56.52
N VAL A 2 -31.52 -39.19 -55.64
CA VAL A 2 -30.80 -40.47 -55.35
C VAL A 2 -29.75 -40.30 -54.24
N ARG A 3 -30.09 -40.82 -53.04
CA ARG A 3 -29.28 -41.42 -51.93
C ARG A 3 -28.05 -40.64 -51.40
N GLY A 4 -27.66 -40.68 -50.12
CA GLY A 4 -28.18 -41.34 -48.89
C GLY A 4 -27.12 -41.17 -47.79
N LEU A 5 -27.43 -40.64 -46.60
CA LEU A 5 -27.91 -41.33 -45.38
C LEU A 5 -26.84 -42.15 -44.58
N VAL A 6 -26.67 -41.72 -43.32
CA VAL A 6 -26.28 -42.47 -42.09
C VAL A 6 -24.84 -42.36 -41.52
N ARG A 7 -24.85 -42.01 -40.22
CA ARG A 7 -23.83 -41.96 -39.15
C ARG A 7 -22.88 -43.16 -39.03
N CYS A 8 -21.78 -42.95 -38.29
CA CYS A 8 -21.35 -43.92 -37.27
C CYS A 8 -20.79 -43.24 -35.99
N ARG A 9 -20.81 -43.98 -34.87
CA ARG A 9 -20.26 -43.63 -33.53
C ARG A 9 -19.46 -44.85 -33.01
N VAL A 10 -18.73 -44.66 -31.90
CA VAL A 10 -18.28 -45.67 -30.91
C VAL A 10 -16.82 -46.19 -30.99
N ALA A 11 -15.93 -45.49 -30.28
CA ALA A 11 -15.05 -45.98 -29.18
C ALA A 11 -14.00 -47.12 -29.46
N PRO A 12 -13.29 -47.69 -28.45
CA PRO A 12 -11.94 -47.22 -28.11
C PRO A 12 -10.85 -48.33 -28.01
N LEU A 13 -9.56 -47.97 -28.05
CA LEU A 13 -8.46 -48.89 -27.69
C LEU A 13 -7.35 -48.22 -26.87
N TYR A 14 -7.00 -48.85 -25.74
CA TYR A 14 -5.80 -48.58 -24.95
C TYR A 14 -4.63 -49.43 -25.46
N ASN A 15 -3.39 -48.96 -25.30
CA ASN A 15 -2.30 -49.87 -24.88
C ASN A 15 -1.24 -49.16 -24.02
N LYS A 16 -0.55 -49.96 -23.19
CA LYS A 16 0.49 -49.54 -22.24
C LYS A 16 1.90 -49.63 -22.86
N LYS A 17 2.84 -48.92 -22.22
CA LYS A 17 4.31 -48.90 -22.43
C LYS A 17 4.77 -48.09 -23.65
N GLY A 18 5.41 -46.94 -23.40
CA GLY A 18 6.02 -46.09 -24.43
C GLY A 18 7.29 -45.41 -23.92
N VAL A 19 8.42 -45.73 -24.58
CA VAL A 19 9.81 -45.33 -24.30
C VAL A 19 10.55 -45.46 -25.64
N SER A 20 11.34 -44.52 -26.17
CA SER A 20 11.58 -43.10 -25.84
C SER A 20 12.29 -42.43 -27.05
N LEU A 21 12.99 -41.32 -26.81
CA LEU A 21 14.09 -40.74 -27.62
C LEU A 21 13.76 -39.93 -28.91
N PHE A 22 13.75 -38.60 -28.71
CA PHE A 22 14.74 -37.61 -29.21
C PHE A 22 14.88 -37.17 -30.69
N SER A 23 15.00 -35.83 -30.81
CA SER A 23 15.70 -35.03 -31.86
C SER A 23 14.99 -34.88 -33.23
N CYS A 24 15.22 -33.83 -34.05
CA CYS A 24 16.13 -32.67 -33.94
C CYS A 24 15.68 -31.46 -34.82
N LEU A 25 16.14 -30.24 -34.47
CA LEU A 25 16.43 -29.04 -35.30
C LEU A 25 15.58 -28.64 -36.54
N SER A 26 15.19 -27.35 -36.64
CA SER A 26 15.67 -26.37 -37.67
C SER A 26 14.77 -25.13 -37.86
N THR A 27 15.38 -23.97 -38.16
CA THR A 27 14.80 -22.68 -38.62
C THR A 27 15.70 -22.14 -39.78
N PRO A 28 15.50 -20.97 -40.47
CA PRO A 28 14.42 -19.95 -40.47
C PRO A 28 13.96 -19.36 -41.87
N SER A 29 12.84 -18.60 -41.90
CA SER A 29 12.49 -17.42 -42.78
C SER A 29 12.46 -17.55 -44.35
N PRO A 30 12.04 -16.52 -45.16
CA PRO A 30 11.46 -15.18 -44.88
C PRO A 30 10.18 -14.74 -45.70
N ASP A 31 9.67 -13.54 -45.36
CA ASP A 31 8.97 -12.47 -46.14
C ASP A 31 7.83 -12.71 -47.16
N LEU A 32 6.72 -11.95 -46.95
CA LEU A 32 5.99 -11.25 -48.03
C LEU A 32 5.13 -10.08 -47.50
N THR A 33 5.48 -8.85 -47.86
CA THR A 33 4.71 -7.61 -47.63
C THR A 33 3.62 -7.38 -48.67
N LEU A 34 2.47 -6.81 -48.29
CA LEU A 34 1.60 -6.02 -49.18
C LEU A 34 0.66 -5.06 -48.40
N THR A 35 0.09 -4.07 -49.08
CA THR A 35 -0.31 -2.76 -48.54
C THR A 35 -1.83 -2.52 -48.32
N TYR A 36 -2.15 -1.58 -47.42
CA TYR A 36 -3.47 -0.93 -47.17
C TYR A 36 -3.89 -0.01 -48.36
N PRO A 37 -5.19 0.40 -48.57
CA PRO A 37 -5.99 1.16 -47.57
C PRO A 37 -7.54 1.07 -47.54
N HIS A 38 -8.08 1.57 -46.41
CA HIS A 38 -9.41 2.18 -46.12
C HIS A 38 -10.70 1.87 -46.91
N LEU A 39 -11.76 1.53 -46.16
CA LEU A 39 -13.12 2.11 -46.33
C LEU A 39 -13.95 2.02 -45.01
N HIS A 40 -14.93 2.92 -44.84
CA HIS A 40 -15.65 3.20 -43.58
C HIS A 40 -17.20 2.96 -43.79
N PRO A 41 -18.16 3.41 -42.95
CA PRO A 41 -19.06 2.53 -42.18
C PRO A 41 -20.56 2.49 -42.56
N ARG A 42 -21.31 1.66 -41.78
CA ARG A 42 -22.75 1.67 -41.42
C ARG A 42 -23.74 0.78 -42.20
N LEU A 43 -24.44 -0.08 -41.44
CA LEU A 43 -25.89 -0.37 -41.39
C LEU A 43 -26.03 -1.64 -40.50
N GLN A 44 -26.35 -1.58 -39.21
CA GLN A 44 -27.59 -1.19 -38.52
C GLN A 44 -28.81 -2.12 -38.80
N GLN A 45 -29.24 -2.80 -37.72
CA GLN A 45 -30.53 -3.45 -37.47
C GLN A 45 -30.99 -4.64 -38.35
N THR A 46 -31.01 -5.81 -37.71
CA THR A 46 -32.26 -6.59 -37.56
C THR A 46 -32.37 -7.07 -36.12
N GLN A 47 -33.60 -7.26 -35.63
CA GLN A 47 -33.93 -7.28 -34.21
C GLN A 47 -34.49 -8.65 -33.79
N THR A 48 -34.29 -9.01 -32.52
CA THR A 48 -35.17 -9.91 -31.75
C THR A 48 -35.25 -11.39 -32.18
N GLN A 49 -34.51 -12.26 -31.47
CA GLN A 49 -35.04 -13.45 -30.76
C GLN A 49 -33.90 -14.34 -30.23
N THR A 50 -33.70 -14.36 -28.90
CA THR A 50 -33.37 -15.53 -28.04
C THR A 50 -32.95 -14.98 -26.67
N LEU A 51 -33.90 -14.85 -25.76
CA LEU A 51 -33.64 -14.44 -24.37
C LEU A 51 -34.44 -15.33 -23.41
N THR A 52 -34.28 -16.66 -23.60
CA THR A 52 -35.00 -17.70 -22.85
C THR A 52 -34.11 -18.91 -22.55
N LEU A 53 -32.93 -18.71 -21.93
CA LEU A 53 -32.24 -19.82 -21.22
C LEU A 53 -31.21 -19.41 -20.15
N PHE A 54 -31.31 -18.22 -19.54
CA PHE A 54 -30.37 -17.77 -18.48
C PHE A 54 -31.07 -17.16 -17.26
N LYS A 55 -32.15 -17.80 -16.81
CA LYS A 55 -32.87 -17.50 -15.54
C LYS A 55 -33.18 -18.75 -14.70
N LEU A 56 -32.46 -19.85 -14.96
CA LEU A 56 -32.51 -21.08 -14.18
C LEU A 56 -31.08 -21.56 -13.92
N LEU A 57 -30.42 -20.95 -12.93
CA LEU A 57 -29.38 -21.51 -12.05
C LEU A 57 -28.80 -20.36 -11.21
N VAL A 58 -28.80 -20.52 -9.88
CA VAL A 58 -28.32 -19.56 -8.86
C VAL A 58 -29.12 -18.24 -8.79
N GLY A 59 -29.83 -17.90 -7.72
CA GLY A 59 -30.18 -18.65 -6.50
C GLY A 59 -30.81 -17.69 -5.48
N GLN A 60 -32.00 -17.98 -4.94
CA GLN A 60 -32.59 -17.21 -3.84
C GLN A 60 -32.54 -17.99 -2.52
N SER A 61 -32.08 -17.25 -1.50
CA SER A 61 -32.46 -17.27 -0.08
C SER A 61 -33.26 -18.45 0.46
N TYR A 62 -32.70 -19.14 1.47
CA TYR A 62 -33.45 -19.97 2.40
C TYR A 62 -33.45 -19.35 3.81
N HIS A 63 -34.63 -18.91 4.24
CA HIS A 63 -35.03 -18.83 5.65
C HIS A 63 -36.22 -19.77 5.83
N SER A 64 -36.17 -20.65 6.82
CA SER A 64 -37.32 -21.44 7.28
C SER A 64 -37.36 -21.49 8.81
N PRO A 65 -38.53 -21.36 9.44
CA PRO A 65 -38.67 -21.35 10.90
C PRO A 65 -38.83 -22.77 11.49
N SER A 66 -38.75 -22.81 12.81
CA SER A 66 -38.88 -23.98 13.68
C SER A 66 -40.26 -24.64 13.71
N LEU A 67 -40.29 -25.97 13.81
CA LEU A 67 -41.38 -26.72 14.44
C LEU A 67 -40.83 -27.98 15.12
N SER A 68 -41.33 -28.29 16.31
CA SER A 68 -40.78 -29.28 17.24
C SER A 68 -41.76 -30.42 17.53
N LEU A 69 -41.25 -31.61 17.89
CA LEU A 69 -41.75 -32.49 18.96
C LEU A 69 -40.80 -33.70 19.19
N LEU A 70 -40.89 -34.30 20.39
CA LEU A 70 -39.87 -35.11 21.11
C LEU A 70 -40.17 -36.66 21.07
N PRO A 71 -39.54 -37.57 21.89
CA PRO A 71 -38.13 -38.03 21.86
C PRO A 71 -37.94 -39.58 22.12
N HIS A 72 -36.69 -40.01 22.45
CA HIS A 72 -36.22 -41.32 23.03
C HIS A 72 -35.83 -42.49 22.08
N PRO A 73 -34.97 -43.46 22.51
CA PRO A 73 -33.74 -43.37 23.34
C PRO A 73 -32.52 -44.20 22.79
N PRO A 74 -31.27 -44.01 23.29
CA PRO A 74 -30.10 -44.89 23.06
C PRO A 74 -30.04 -46.06 24.10
N PRO A 75 -29.32 -47.21 23.90
CA PRO A 75 -27.86 -47.35 23.66
C PRO A 75 -27.52 -48.64 22.81
N PRO A 76 -26.37 -49.39 22.90
CA PRO A 76 -25.03 -49.18 23.52
C PRO A 76 -23.81 -49.52 22.61
N PRO A 77 -22.55 -49.29 23.07
CA PRO A 77 -21.32 -49.86 22.51
C PRO A 77 -20.64 -50.89 23.47
N PRO A 78 -19.46 -51.45 23.14
CA PRO A 78 -19.25 -52.67 22.35
C PRO A 78 -18.85 -53.91 23.21
N SER A 79 -18.76 -55.08 22.57
CA SER A 79 -18.45 -56.36 23.23
C SER A 79 -16.95 -56.63 23.45
N SER A 80 -16.61 -57.11 24.65
CA SER A 80 -15.28 -57.63 25.02
C SER A 80 -15.33 -59.13 25.36
N PRO A 81 -14.33 -59.95 24.98
CA PRO A 81 -14.22 -61.35 25.42
C PRO A 81 -13.64 -61.50 26.85
N LYS A 82 -13.93 -62.64 27.48
CA LYS A 82 -13.42 -63.13 28.78
C LYS A 82 -12.67 -64.49 28.57
N PRO A 83 -12.12 -65.17 29.61
CA PRO A 83 -11.08 -64.75 30.56
C PRO A 83 -9.99 -65.85 30.78
N ASN A 84 -8.96 -65.55 31.60
CA ASN A 84 -8.24 -66.48 32.49
C ASN A 84 -7.60 -65.59 33.60
N VAL A 85 -7.90 -65.72 34.91
CA VAL A 85 -7.42 -66.75 35.87
C VAL A 85 -5.86 -66.74 35.90
N THR A 86 -5.17 -66.39 37.00
CA THR A 86 -5.36 -66.81 38.41
C THR A 86 -4.71 -65.84 39.43
N GLN A 87 -5.28 -65.72 40.64
CA GLN A 87 -4.64 -65.52 41.98
C GLN A 87 -3.65 -64.35 42.25
N ALA A 88 -3.55 -63.74 43.45
CA ALA A 88 -4.37 -63.81 44.68
C ALA A 88 -4.01 -62.66 45.67
N ARG A 89 -4.97 -62.29 46.54
CA ARG A 89 -4.84 -61.74 47.94
C ARG A 89 -3.97 -60.47 48.17
N THR A 90 -4.29 -59.54 49.07
CA THR A 90 -5.32 -59.39 50.13
C THR A 90 -5.55 -57.87 50.34
N GLN A 91 -6.79 -57.38 50.56
CA GLN A 91 -7.34 -56.94 51.87
C GLN A 91 -6.35 -56.13 52.76
N THR A 92 -6.67 -54.97 53.34
CA THR A 92 -7.94 -54.31 53.74
C THR A 92 -7.82 -52.79 53.43
N GLY A 93 -8.86 -51.97 53.19
CA GLY A 93 -10.05 -51.66 54.00
C GLY A 93 -9.74 -50.51 54.99
N ALA A 94 -10.51 -49.44 55.20
CA ALA A 94 -11.69 -48.86 54.56
C ALA A 94 -12.08 -47.60 55.39
N HIS A 95 -12.40 -46.47 54.74
CA HIS A 95 -13.19 -45.32 55.29
C HIS A 95 -12.64 -44.58 56.55
N LEU A 96 -13.04 -43.34 56.91
CA LEU A 96 -14.17 -42.49 56.50
C LEU A 96 -13.80 -40.97 56.53
N HIS A 97 -14.66 -40.14 55.92
CA HIS A 97 -14.67 -38.66 55.81
C HIS A 97 -14.26 -37.81 57.04
N ILE A 98 -13.81 -36.55 56.82
CA ILE A 98 -14.59 -35.31 57.08
C ILE A 98 -13.87 -34.00 56.65
N HIS A 99 -14.70 -33.03 56.25
CA HIS A 99 -14.56 -31.60 55.91
C HIS A 99 -13.34 -30.71 56.30
N SER A 100 -12.97 -29.86 55.33
CA SER A 100 -12.99 -28.37 55.40
C SER A 100 -11.93 -27.54 56.17
N ALA A 101 -11.12 -26.84 55.35
CA ALA A 101 -10.80 -25.40 55.42
C ALA A 101 -9.69 -24.81 56.34
N ALA A 102 -9.10 -23.74 55.77
CA ALA A 102 -8.69 -22.47 56.38
C ALA A 102 -7.20 -22.21 56.76
N SER A 103 -6.63 -21.25 56.00
CA SER A 103 -5.98 -20.02 56.50
C SER A 103 -4.48 -19.97 56.86
N ARG A 104 -3.71 -19.34 55.94
CA ARG A 104 -2.81 -18.17 56.15
C ARG A 104 -2.12 -17.99 57.53
N ARG A 105 -0.77 -17.90 57.53
CA ARG A 105 0.02 -16.62 57.65
C ARG A 105 1.56 -16.83 57.76
N ARG A 106 2.32 -16.08 56.93
CA ARG A 106 3.66 -15.40 57.10
C ARG A 106 4.79 -16.03 57.96
N PRO A 107 6.07 -15.87 57.56
CA PRO A 107 6.90 -14.67 57.86
C PRO A 107 7.45 -13.98 56.59
N LYS A 108 7.79 -12.67 56.53
CA LYS A 108 9.03 -11.96 56.98
C LYS A 108 10.32 -12.71 56.58
N GLY A 109 11.33 -12.16 55.87
CA GLY A 109 11.62 -10.80 55.40
C GLY A 109 12.99 -10.34 55.93
N PHE A 110 13.98 -10.09 55.06
CA PHE A 110 15.30 -9.54 55.42
C PHE A 110 15.93 -8.71 54.28
N GLN A 111 16.78 -7.74 54.64
CA GLN A 111 17.48 -6.79 53.76
C GLN A 111 18.95 -7.18 53.52
N PHE A 112 19.63 -6.41 52.64
CA PHE A 112 21.04 -5.94 52.58
C PHE A 112 21.51 -5.95 51.11
N GLU A 113 22.43 -5.10 50.61
CA GLU A 113 22.81 -3.70 50.87
C GLU A 113 23.70 -3.25 49.68
N ALA A 114 23.91 -1.95 49.47
CA ALA A 114 24.75 -1.43 48.38
C ALA A 114 26.17 -1.08 48.85
N HIS A 115 27.20 -1.30 48.02
CA HIS A 115 28.55 -0.77 48.23
C HIS A 115 29.23 -0.29 46.94
N LEU A 116 30.00 0.79 47.08
CA LEU A 116 30.76 1.47 46.02
C LEU A 116 32.07 0.73 45.71
N HIS A 117 32.65 1.00 44.54
CA HIS A 117 34.10 1.21 44.47
C HIS A 117 34.48 2.27 43.43
N SER A 118 35.56 3.00 43.72
CA SER A 118 35.93 4.24 43.02
C SER A 118 37.26 4.14 42.27
N SER A 119 37.31 4.82 41.12
CA SER A 119 38.47 5.55 40.56
C SER A 119 39.79 4.81 40.27
N LEU A 120 40.20 4.86 39.00
CA LEU A 120 41.58 5.16 38.62
C LEU A 120 41.60 6.03 37.35
N ARG A 121 42.40 7.10 37.36
CA ARG A 121 42.56 8.06 36.25
C ARG A 121 43.84 7.73 35.49
N LEU A 122 43.83 7.87 34.17
CA LEU A 122 45.01 8.25 33.39
C LEU A 122 44.62 9.23 32.28
N ARG A 123 45.48 10.23 32.02
CA ARG A 123 45.33 11.30 31.02
C ARG A 123 46.55 11.29 30.07
N PRO A 124 46.53 12.04 28.94
CA PRO A 124 47.20 11.61 27.70
C PRO A 124 48.65 12.08 27.55
N ARG A 125 49.32 11.58 26.51
CA ARG A 125 50.51 12.21 25.91
C ARG A 125 50.43 12.28 24.38
N ILE A 126 51.16 13.25 23.84
CA ILE A 126 51.14 13.75 22.46
C ILE A 126 52.46 13.39 21.76
N ALA A 127 52.40 12.98 20.49
CA ALA A 127 53.42 13.17 19.43
C ALA A 127 52.76 12.76 18.08
N HIS A 128 52.42 13.65 17.15
CA HIS A 128 53.23 14.41 16.18
C HIS A 128 54.00 13.61 15.10
N LEU A 129 53.63 13.90 13.84
CA LEU A 129 54.42 13.88 12.59
C LEU A 129 55.02 12.56 12.06
N SER A 130 54.47 12.07 10.95
CA SER A 130 55.15 12.15 9.63
C SER A 130 54.26 11.64 8.48
N THR A 131 54.07 12.51 7.50
CA THR A 131 54.01 12.29 6.04
C THR A 131 54.25 10.88 5.48
N TRP A 132 53.58 10.54 4.37
CA TRP A 132 54.19 10.31 3.03
C TRP A 132 53.11 10.04 1.96
N SER A 133 53.39 10.41 0.71
CA SER A 133 52.52 10.26 -0.48
C SER A 133 52.87 8.99 -1.28
N PRO A 134 52.11 8.60 -2.32
CA PRO A 134 52.14 7.24 -2.87
C PRO A 134 53.24 6.97 -3.91
N CYS A 135 53.56 5.70 -4.13
CA CYS A 135 54.43 5.25 -5.24
C CYS A 135 53.75 4.18 -6.11
N LEU A 136 54.02 4.28 -7.42
CA LEU A 136 53.64 3.33 -8.47
C LEU A 136 54.57 2.11 -8.51
N ALA A 137 54.03 0.97 -8.95
CA ALA A 137 54.68 0.01 -9.86
C ALA A 137 53.53 -0.76 -10.57
N ALA A 138 53.36 -0.85 -11.90
CA ALA A 138 54.25 -0.88 -13.07
C ALA A 138 54.93 -2.26 -13.31
N ALA A 139 54.34 -3.04 -14.23
CA ALA A 139 54.97 -4.19 -14.89
C ALA A 139 54.41 -4.38 -16.32
N HIS A 140 55.31 -4.36 -17.32
CA HIS A 140 55.11 -4.72 -18.74
C HIS A 140 55.19 -6.26 -18.92
N ALA A 141 54.88 -6.94 -20.03
CA ALA A 141 54.14 -6.78 -21.30
C ALA A 141 54.28 -8.15 -22.08
N PRO A 142 54.29 -8.26 -23.43
CA PRO A 142 53.28 -7.97 -24.46
C PRO A 142 52.89 -9.21 -25.32
N ALA A 143 51.82 -9.11 -26.15
CA ALA A 143 51.77 -9.66 -27.53
C ALA A 143 50.54 -9.19 -28.33
N SER A 144 50.81 -8.60 -29.50
CA SER A 144 50.04 -8.47 -30.76
C SER A 144 48.87 -9.44 -31.02
N ALA A 145 47.78 -9.12 -31.75
CA ALA A 145 47.46 -8.01 -32.67
C ALA A 145 45.91 -7.89 -32.82
N SER A 146 45.25 -7.05 -33.65
CA SER A 146 45.61 -6.04 -34.68
C SER A 146 44.46 -5.00 -34.84
N ALA A 147 44.54 -4.12 -35.86
CA ALA A 147 43.47 -3.22 -36.35
C ALA A 147 43.18 -3.51 -37.85
N PRO A 148 42.18 -2.91 -38.58
CA PRO A 148 41.76 -1.49 -38.61
C PRO A 148 40.29 -1.28 -38.16
N ALA A 149 39.83 -0.14 -37.63
CA ALA A 149 39.95 1.28 -38.04
C ALA A 149 39.03 1.70 -39.22
N SER A 150 37.91 2.35 -38.89
CA SER A 150 37.23 3.34 -39.75
C SER A 150 36.53 4.39 -38.87
N ALA A 151 36.56 5.65 -39.31
CA ALA A 151 35.97 6.81 -38.64
C ALA A 151 35.44 7.79 -39.72
N PRO A 152 34.91 8.98 -39.35
CA PRO A 152 33.49 9.20 -39.11
C PRO A 152 32.77 9.91 -40.27
N ALA A 153 31.45 9.82 -40.34
CA ALA A 153 30.62 10.60 -41.27
C ALA A 153 30.00 11.84 -40.58
N ALA A 154 30.04 12.98 -41.27
CA ALA A 154 29.69 14.29 -40.71
C ALA A 154 28.22 14.71 -40.94
N ALA A 155 27.84 15.77 -40.22
CA ALA A 155 26.49 16.32 -40.15
C ALA A 155 25.85 16.74 -41.49
N ARG A 156 24.51 16.70 -41.54
CA ARG A 156 23.68 17.61 -42.34
C ARG A 156 22.43 18.06 -41.56
N THR A 157 22.22 19.37 -41.55
CA THR A 157 21.02 20.05 -41.06
C THR A 157 19.91 20.08 -42.11
N PRO A 158 18.66 20.32 -41.69
CA PRO A 158 17.70 21.07 -42.50
C PRO A 158 17.22 22.35 -41.76
N THR A 159 17.03 23.42 -42.52
CA THR A 159 16.54 24.73 -42.08
C THR A 159 15.00 24.85 -42.10
N PRO A 160 14.39 25.77 -41.34
CA PRO A 160 12.94 26.00 -41.32
C PRO A 160 12.48 27.06 -42.34
N MET A 161 11.20 27.01 -42.73
CA MET A 161 10.49 28.04 -43.51
C MET A 161 9.01 28.17 -43.02
N PRO A 162 8.29 29.29 -43.27
CA PRO A 162 7.72 30.01 -42.14
C PRO A 162 6.17 30.12 -42.09
N THR A 163 5.70 30.59 -40.94
CA THR A 163 4.35 31.13 -40.69
C THR A 163 4.13 32.51 -41.35
N PRO A 164 2.91 32.85 -41.77
CA PRO A 164 2.47 34.23 -41.91
C PRO A 164 1.53 34.64 -40.76
N THR A 165 1.85 35.76 -40.12
CA THR A 165 0.91 36.51 -39.26
C THR A 165 0.21 37.56 -40.12
N SER A 166 -1.10 37.78 -39.96
CA SER A 166 -1.71 39.12 -39.94
C SER A 166 -3.21 39.09 -39.65
N VAL A 167 -3.65 40.07 -38.86
CA VAL A 167 -5.05 40.35 -38.51
C VAL A 167 -5.61 41.38 -39.49
N LEU A 168 -6.87 41.25 -39.93
CA LEU A 168 -7.70 42.43 -40.22
C LEU A 168 -9.21 42.11 -40.24
N THR A 169 -9.95 42.92 -39.49
CA THR A 169 -11.40 43.01 -39.40
C THR A 169 -12.06 43.63 -40.64
N LEU A 170 -13.28 43.18 -40.96
CA LEU A 170 -14.47 43.92 -41.46
C LEU A 170 -15.40 42.88 -42.12
N ALA A 171 -16.72 42.97 -42.18
CA ALA A 171 -17.79 43.58 -41.40
C ALA A 171 -19.09 43.12 -42.08
N SER A 172 -20.14 42.94 -41.29
CA SER A 172 -21.58 42.95 -41.66
C SER A 172 -22.00 43.05 -43.15
N ALA A 173 -22.84 42.11 -43.59
CA ALA A 173 -24.02 42.43 -44.40
C ALA A 173 -25.15 41.41 -44.18
N SER A 174 -26.38 41.90 -44.11
CA SER A 174 -27.60 41.16 -43.78
C SER A 174 -28.57 41.09 -44.96
N ALA A 175 -29.24 39.95 -45.15
CA ALA A 175 -30.57 39.81 -45.79
C ALA A 175 -31.11 38.40 -45.45
N SER A 176 -32.32 38.11 -44.95
CA SER A 176 -33.70 38.55 -45.31
C SER A 176 -34.13 38.11 -46.72
N ALA A 177 -35.24 37.42 -46.98
CA ALA A 177 -36.31 36.91 -46.09
C ALA A 177 -37.24 35.92 -46.85
N SER A 178 -38.09 35.18 -46.11
CA SER A 178 -39.45 34.73 -46.54
C SER A 178 -39.57 33.67 -47.69
N ALA A 179 -40.65 32.89 -47.86
CA ALA A 179 -41.94 32.77 -47.18
C ALA A 179 -42.59 31.36 -47.38
N SER A 180 -43.53 30.98 -46.49
CA SER A 180 -44.83 30.29 -46.78
C SER A 180 -44.90 28.92 -47.53
N ALA A 181 -45.84 27.99 -47.24
CA ALA A 181 -46.86 27.86 -46.19
C ALA A 181 -47.45 26.42 -46.13
N SER A 182 -48.10 26.08 -45.00
CA SER A 182 -49.26 25.14 -44.83
C SER A 182 -49.15 23.65 -45.23
N LEU A 183 -49.87 22.70 -44.61
CA LEU A 183 -50.50 22.53 -43.27
C LEU A 183 -51.08 21.10 -43.25
N PHE A 184 -51.04 20.36 -42.14
CA PHE A 184 -52.17 19.61 -41.55
C PHE A 184 -51.75 18.85 -40.27
N THR A 185 -52.62 18.85 -39.26
CA THR A 185 -52.38 18.42 -37.86
C THR A 185 -53.05 17.09 -37.51
N PRO A 186 -52.76 16.51 -36.32
CA PRO A 186 -53.80 16.54 -35.27
C PRO A 186 -53.37 17.05 -33.87
N ARG A 187 -54.40 17.33 -33.06
CA ARG A 187 -54.47 17.95 -31.71
C ARG A 187 -54.26 16.92 -30.56
N LEU A 188 -54.21 17.19 -29.25
CA LEU A 188 -53.93 18.31 -28.29
C LEU A 188 -53.50 17.58 -26.96
N VAL A 189 -52.98 18.13 -25.86
CA VAL A 189 -53.48 19.21 -24.96
C VAL A 189 -52.30 19.70 -24.11
N ALA A 190 -52.13 21.02 -23.94
CA ALA A 190 -51.32 21.59 -22.87
C ALA A 190 -52.05 22.81 -22.26
N ARG A 191 -52.02 22.93 -20.93
CA ARG A 191 -52.76 23.97 -20.19
C ARG A 191 -51.90 25.22 -19.98
N SER A 192 -52.51 26.38 -20.20
CA SER A 192 -51.90 27.71 -20.01
C SER A 192 -51.91 28.17 -18.56
N VAL A 193 -50.83 28.84 -18.11
CA VAL A 193 -50.90 30.05 -17.27
C VAL A 193 -49.78 31.01 -17.69
N ARG A 194 -50.07 32.31 -17.83
CA ARG A 194 -49.07 33.38 -17.98
C ARG A 194 -49.05 34.26 -16.73
N SER A 195 -47.83 34.61 -16.32
CA SER A 195 -47.42 35.94 -15.82
C SER A 195 -48.32 36.68 -14.81
N PHE A 196 -47.84 36.80 -13.58
CA PHE A 196 -47.97 38.03 -12.80
C PHE A 196 -46.58 38.53 -12.38
N SER A 197 -46.37 39.84 -12.51
CA SER A 197 -45.13 40.52 -12.16
C SER A 197 -45.28 41.20 -10.81
N GLN A 198 -44.40 40.91 -9.86
CA GLN A 198 -44.10 41.86 -8.79
C GLN A 198 -42.70 41.62 -8.19
N SER A 199 -41.92 42.69 -8.09
CA SER A 199 -40.56 42.64 -7.54
C SER A 199 -40.58 42.54 -6.02
N ALA A 200 -40.15 41.40 -5.48
CA ALA A 200 -39.69 41.29 -4.10
C ALA A 200 -38.17 41.15 -4.09
N LYS A 201 -37.46 42.19 -3.62
CA LYS A 201 -36.02 42.08 -3.32
C LYS A 201 -35.84 41.18 -2.09
N LEU A 202 -35.76 39.87 -2.32
CA LEU A 202 -35.37 38.94 -1.27
C LEU A 202 -33.88 39.18 -0.97
N LYS A 203 -33.59 39.92 0.10
CA LYS A 203 -32.25 39.96 0.69
C LYS A 203 -31.95 38.56 1.23
N MET A 204 -31.31 37.72 0.43
CA MET A 204 -30.72 36.49 0.93
C MET A 204 -29.49 36.85 1.78
N THR A 205 -29.71 37.12 3.07
CA THR A 205 -28.66 37.06 4.09
C THR A 205 -28.38 35.59 4.42
N ALA A 206 -27.95 34.83 3.41
CA ALA A 206 -27.36 33.52 3.60
C ALA A 206 -25.93 33.72 4.10
N SER A 207 -25.78 33.96 5.40
CA SER A 207 -24.48 33.93 6.06
C SER A 207 -24.04 32.47 6.28
N SER A 208 -23.87 31.73 5.19
CA SER A 208 -23.03 30.53 5.22
C SER A 208 -21.60 30.99 5.48
N VAL A 209 -21.06 30.64 6.64
CA VAL A 209 -19.63 30.80 6.90
C VAL A 209 -18.93 29.84 5.92
N LEU A 210 -18.41 30.39 4.82
CA LEU A 210 -17.44 29.66 4.00
C LEU A 210 -16.21 29.38 4.87
N PRO A 211 -15.57 28.21 4.76
CA PRO A 211 -14.33 27.93 5.47
C PRO A 211 -13.32 29.06 5.24
N SER A 212 -12.95 29.75 6.33
CA SER A 212 -12.02 30.88 6.26
C SER A 212 -10.57 30.43 6.41
N ARG A 213 -10.35 29.20 6.90
CA ARG A 213 -9.03 28.58 7.03
C ARG A 213 -8.87 27.46 6.00
N LYS A 214 -7.62 27.15 5.71
CA LYS A 214 -7.21 26.11 4.77
C LYS A 214 -6.36 25.08 5.51
N HIS A 215 -6.32 23.86 5.01
CA HIS A 215 -5.47 22.83 5.59
C HIS A 215 -4.01 23.03 5.19
N LYS A 216 -3.15 23.19 6.20
CA LYS A 216 -1.70 23.05 6.05
C LYS A 216 -1.33 21.57 6.05
N VAL A 217 -0.59 21.16 5.02
CA VAL A 217 -0.21 19.77 4.75
C VAL A 217 1.30 19.61 4.86
N VAL A 218 1.73 18.53 5.51
CA VAL A 218 3.16 18.24 5.72
C VAL A 218 3.47 16.78 5.43
N VAL A 219 4.61 16.52 4.79
CA VAL A 219 5.13 15.18 4.54
C VAL A 219 6.31 14.91 5.47
N ILE A 220 6.15 13.92 6.34
CA ILE A 220 7.15 13.51 7.31
C ILE A 220 7.94 12.36 6.68
N GLY A 221 9.04 12.70 6.00
CA GLY A 221 9.98 11.75 5.40
C GLY A 221 10.32 12.09 3.96
N SER A 222 11.62 12.04 3.63
CA SER A 222 12.19 12.51 2.35
C SER A 222 12.94 11.42 1.57
N GLY A 223 12.58 10.16 1.78
CA GLY A 223 13.07 9.06 0.94
C GLY A 223 12.47 9.11 -0.47
N ASN A 224 12.71 8.08 -1.29
CA ASN A 224 12.17 7.98 -2.65
C ASN A 224 10.64 8.23 -2.67
N TRP A 225 9.87 7.36 -2.02
CA TRP A 225 8.41 7.50 -1.93
C TRP A 225 7.94 8.73 -1.14
N GLY A 226 8.74 9.22 -0.18
CA GLY A 226 8.43 10.44 0.59
C GLY A 226 8.49 11.70 -0.27
N THR A 227 9.46 11.74 -1.18
CA THR A 227 9.58 12.82 -2.16
C THR A 227 8.49 12.72 -3.24
N THR A 228 8.17 11.51 -3.71
CA THR A 228 7.07 11.32 -4.68
C THR A 228 5.71 11.74 -4.11
N VAL A 229 5.41 11.39 -2.85
CA VAL A 229 4.15 11.84 -2.22
C VAL A 229 4.18 13.35 -1.91
N ALA A 230 5.35 13.94 -1.63
CA ALA A 230 5.44 15.40 -1.57
C ALA A 230 5.17 16.08 -2.92
N LYS A 231 5.65 15.52 -4.05
CA LYS A 231 5.34 16.00 -5.42
C LYS A 231 3.83 16.03 -5.67
N LEU A 232 3.14 14.90 -5.53
CA LEU A 232 1.72 14.82 -5.89
C LEU A 232 0.82 15.66 -4.97
N VAL A 233 1.17 15.75 -3.68
CA VAL A 233 0.47 16.61 -2.71
C VAL A 233 0.69 18.09 -3.06
N ALA A 234 1.90 18.50 -3.42
CA ALA A 234 2.19 19.89 -3.79
C ALA A 234 1.55 20.34 -5.12
N GLU A 235 1.33 19.43 -6.06
CA GLU A 235 0.49 19.70 -7.24
C GLU A 235 -0.96 19.98 -6.81
N ASN A 236 -1.55 19.09 -6.01
CA ASN A 236 -2.94 19.19 -5.60
C ASN A 236 -3.23 20.35 -4.64
N THR A 237 -2.32 20.70 -3.71
CA THR A 237 -2.50 21.89 -2.85
C THR A 237 -2.49 23.20 -3.64
N ARG A 238 -1.80 23.23 -4.79
CA ARG A 238 -1.84 24.36 -5.73
C ARG A 238 -3.10 24.37 -6.59
N GLU A 239 -3.59 23.20 -7.03
CA GLU A 239 -4.82 23.06 -7.81
C GLU A 239 -6.10 23.30 -6.98
N HIS A 240 -6.03 23.11 -5.64
CA HIS A 240 -7.15 23.30 -4.70
C HIS A 240 -6.86 24.39 -3.64
N PRO A 241 -6.68 25.66 -4.04
CA PRO A 241 -6.33 26.76 -3.15
C PRO A 241 -7.47 27.23 -2.25
N ASP A 242 -8.67 26.69 -2.41
CA ASP A 242 -9.81 26.85 -1.49
C ASP A 242 -9.75 25.88 -0.30
N LEU A 243 -9.13 24.71 -0.48
CA LEU A 243 -9.02 23.66 0.54
C LEU A 243 -7.69 23.70 1.31
N PHE A 244 -6.58 24.01 0.63
CA PHE A 244 -5.22 23.85 1.19
C PHE A 244 -4.38 25.14 1.16
N GLU A 245 -3.41 25.22 2.07
CA GLU A 245 -2.29 26.14 1.91
C GLU A 245 -1.39 25.65 0.75
N GLU A 246 -0.93 26.53 -0.14
CA GLU A 246 -0.15 26.11 -1.32
C GLU A 246 1.16 25.41 -0.91
N ASN A 247 1.85 25.91 0.12
CA ASN A 247 3.16 25.40 0.52
C ASN A 247 3.07 24.08 1.31
N VAL A 248 3.77 23.06 0.83
CA VAL A 248 3.90 21.76 1.49
C VAL A 248 5.26 21.68 2.17
N GLN A 249 5.28 21.53 3.49
CA GLN A 249 6.53 21.25 4.19
C GLN A 249 6.89 19.77 4.02
N MET A 250 8.13 19.48 3.63
CA MET A 250 8.68 18.12 3.63
C MET A 250 9.81 18.04 4.66
N TRP A 251 9.63 17.21 5.68
CA TRP A 251 10.70 16.96 6.64
C TRP A 251 11.79 16.12 5.97
N VAL A 252 13.01 16.65 5.97
CA VAL A 252 14.21 16.02 5.44
C VAL A 252 15.17 15.79 6.60
N TYR A 253 15.58 14.55 6.84
CA TYR A 253 16.69 14.31 7.76
C TYR A 253 17.96 14.96 7.16
N GLU A 254 18.56 15.92 7.88
CA GLU A 254 19.62 16.75 7.31
C GLU A 254 20.89 15.92 7.07
N GLU A 255 21.33 15.92 5.81
CA GLU A 255 22.55 15.25 5.37
C GLU A 255 23.40 16.20 4.56
N LYS A 256 24.71 15.91 4.51
CA LYS A 256 25.62 16.59 3.59
C LYS A 256 25.85 15.73 2.35
N VAL A 257 25.65 16.31 1.17
CA VAL A 257 25.80 15.65 -0.13
C VAL A 257 26.74 16.48 -0.98
N THR A 258 27.79 15.84 -1.52
CA THR A 258 28.62 16.42 -2.58
C THR A 258 27.94 16.13 -3.91
N LEU A 259 27.64 17.18 -4.68
CA LEU A 259 27.15 17.05 -6.04
C LEU A 259 28.32 16.65 -6.95
N PRO A 260 28.22 15.57 -7.76
CA PRO A 260 29.28 15.23 -8.70
C PRO A 260 29.31 16.25 -9.85
N LYS A 261 30.49 16.48 -10.45
CA LYS A 261 30.70 17.42 -11.57
C LYS A 261 29.84 17.18 -12.81
N VAL A 262 29.23 15.99 -12.92
CA VAL A 262 28.27 15.62 -13.98
C VAL A 262 26.81 15.96 -13.64
N SER A 263 26.53 16.44 -12.42
CA SER A 263 25.20 16.86 -12.02
C SER A 263 24.84 18.19 -12.70
N PRO A 264 23.60 18.37 -13.21
CA PRO A 264 23.15 19.66 -13.73
C PRO A 264 23.12 20.76 -12.66
N HIS A 265 23.13 20.38 -11.39
CA HIS A 265 23.11 21.29 -10.24
C HIS A 265 24.49 21.59 -9.65
N TYR A 266 25.57 21.06 -10.24
CA TYR A 266 26.94 21.29 -9.75
C TYR A 266 27.32 22.77 -9.85
N ASP A 267 27.74 23.34 -8.71
CA ASP A 267 28.15 24.73 -8.61
C ASP A 267 29.68 24.80 -8.55
N ALA A 268 30.31 25.27 -9.63
CA ALA A 268 31.76 25.37 -9.72
C ALA A 268 32.38 26.32 -8.68
N SER A 269 31.60 27.22 -8.07
CA SER A 269 32.06 28.08 -6.97
C SER A 269 32.06 27.39 -5.61
N ALA A 270 31.18 26.39 -5.43
CA ALA A 270 31.18 25.51 -4.25
C ALA A 270 32.18 24.36 -4.35
N GLY A 271 32.53 23.94 -5.58
CA GLY A 271 33.44 22.83 -5.81
C GLY A 271 32.87 21.48 -5.36
N ASP A 272 33.74 20.60 -4.85
CA ASP A 272 33.35 19.28 -4.33
C ASP A 272 32.89 19.34 -2.84
N GLU A 273 32.66 20.53 -2.28
CA GLU A 273 32.26 20.71 -0.87
C GLU A 273 30.87 20.09 -0.55
N PRO A 274 30.72 19.34 0.56
CA PRO A 274 29.44 18.74 0.94
C PRO A 274 28.39 19.77 1.37
N GLN A 275 27.35 19.93 0.57
CA GLN A 275 26.24 20.87 0.78
C GLN A 275 25.07 20.22 1.54
N LYS A 276 24.28 21.02 2.26
CA LYS A 276 23.06 20.53 2.94
C LYS A 276 22.02 20.05 1.93
N LEU A 277 21.48 18.85 2.12
CA LEU A 277 20.45 18.28 1.26
C LEU A 277 19.19 19.16 1.22
N THR A 278 18.79 19.76 2.34
CA THR A 278 17.67 20.71 2.39
C THR A 278 17.89 21.94 1.52
N ALA A 279 19.11 22.51 1.55
CA ALA A 279 19.48 23.66 0.73
C ALA A 279 19.51 23.31 -0.76
N ILE A 280 19.99 22.12 -1.13
CA ILE A 280 19.93 21.62 -2.52
C ILE A 280 18.47 21.50 -2.97
N ILE A 281 17.61 20.81 -2.20
CA ILE A 281 16.21 20.62 -2.58
C ILE A 281 15.49 21.97 -2.73
N ASN A 282 15.69 22.93 -1.82
CA ASN A 282 15.05 24.24 -1.90
C ASN A 282 15.61 25.16 -3.01
N LYS A 283 16.87 24.97 -3.45
CA LYS A 283 17.50 25.74 -4.55
C LYS A 283 17.18 25.15 -5.93
N CYS A 284 17.23 23.82 -6.04
CA CYS A 284 17.21 23.09 -7.30
C CYS A 284 15.85 22.45 -7.59
N HIS A 285 14.96 22.35 -6.59
CA HIS A 285 13.72 21.59 -6.63
C HIS A 285 13.93 20.16 -7.15
N GLU A 286 14.95 19.47 -6.63
CA GLU A 286 15.23 18.05 -6.92
C GLU A 286 15.80 17.38 -5.65
N ASN A 287 15.31 16.19 -5.30
CA ASN A 287 15.94 15.35 -4.29
C ASN A 287 17.03 14.48 -4.92
N VAL A 288 18.17 15.11 -5.20
CA VAL A 288 19.34 14.54 -5.90
C VAL A 288 19.86 13.21 -5.32
N LYS A 289 19.52 12.87 -4.07
CA LYS A 289 19.95 11.65 -3.39
C LYS A 289 18.90 10.53 -3.47
N TYR A 290 17.63 10.84 -3.21
CA TYR A 290 16.59 9.82 -3.03
C TYR A 290 15.59 9.71 -4.19
N LEU A 291 15.45 10.76 -5.00
CA LEU A 291 14.61 10.80 -6.19
C LEU A 291 15.29 11.67 -7.28
N PRO A 292 16.48 11.27 -7.79
CA PRO A 292 17.24 12.06 -8.74
C PRO A 292 16.53 12.17 -10.10
N LYS A 293 16.79 13.27 -10.81
CA LYS A 293 16.23 13.65 -12.13
C LYS A 293 14.72 13.93 -12.16
N ILE A 294 14.05 13.97 -11.01
CA ILE A 294 12.63 14.36 -10.91
C ILE A 294 12.56 15.82 -10.44
N ALA A 295 11.99 16.68 -11.29
CA ALA A 295 11.67 18.05 -10.92
C ALA A 295 10.51 18.06 -9.91
N LEU A 296 10.68 18.81 -8.83
CA LEU A 296 9.72 18.97 -7.76
C LEU A 296 8.95 20.29 -7.92
N PRO A 297 7.67 20.34 -7.53
CA PRO A 297 6.92 21.59 -7.45
C PRO A 297 7.61 22.62 -6.54
N SER A 298 7.65 23.88 -6.98
CA SER A 298 8.33 24.98 -6.30
C SER A 298 7.76 25.35 -4.92
N ASN A 299 6.55 24.90 -4.62
CA ASN A 299 5.86 25.04 -3.34
C ASN A 299 6.19 23.94 -2.33
N ILE A 300 7.11 23.01 -2.65
CA ILE A 300 7.70 22.10 -1.66
C ILE A 300 8.82 22.83 -0.92
N VAL A 301 8.75 22.84 0.40
CA VAL A 301 9.78 23.40 1.29
C VAL A 301 10.42 22.26 2.08
N ALA A 302 11.67 21.94 1.76
CA ALA A 302 12.49 20.99 2.49
C ALA A 302 12.97 21.61 3.82
N ASN A 303 12.60 20.98 4.94
CA ASN A 303 12.85 21.51 6.27
C ASN A 303 13.60 20.47 7.15
N PRO A 304 14.77 20.80 7.72
CA PRO A 304 15.53 19.88 8.58
C PRO A 304 14.95 19.73 9.99
N SER A 305 14.19 20.74 10.45
CA SER A 305 13.62 20.78 11.79
C SER A 305 12.26 20.09 11.79
N LEU A 306 12.20 18.89 12.36
CA LEU A 306 10.97 18.13 12.48
C LEU A 306 9.87 18.87 13.28
N PRO A 307 10.16 19.52 14.44
CA PRO A 307 9.19 20.38 15.13
C PRO A 307 8.65 21.55 14.31
N ASP A 308 9.51 22.21 13.53
CA ASP A 308 9.12 23.37 12.71
C ASP A 308 8.31 22.93 11.49
N THR A 309 8.66 21.78 10.91
CA THR A 309 7.92 21.16 9.80
C THR A 309 6.45 20.96 10.14
N VAL A 310 6.16 20.33 11.30
CA VAL A 310 4.79 19.99 11.71
C VAL A 310 4.01 21.14 12.34
N LYS A 311 4.67 22.28 12.60
CA LYS A 311 4.06 23.43 13.27
C LYS A 311 2.84 23.92 12.49
N ASP A 312 1.72 24.11 13.20
CA ASP A 312 0.43 24.56 12.66
C ASP A 312 -0.15 23.64 11.55
N ALA A 313 0.38 22.43 11.37
CA ALA A 313 -0.08 21.48 10.37
C ALA A 313 -1.36 20.76 10.81
N SER A 314 -2.37 20.76 9.94
CA SER A 314 -3.62 20.00 10.16
C SER A 314 -3.59 18.60 9.55
N ILE A 315 -2.77 18.36 8.53
CA ILE A 315 -2.66 17.07 7.84
C ILE A 315 -1.19 16.63 7.81
N LEU A 316 -0.89 15.48 8.42
CA LEU A 316 0.45 14.90 8.53
C LEU A 316 0.52 13.59 7.73
N ILE A 317 1.38 13.55 6.73
CA ILE A 317 1.58 12.38 5.87
C ILE A 317 2.87 11.70 6.29
N PHE A 318 2.78 10.50 6.88
CA PHE A 318 3.94 9.78 7.40
C PHE A 318 4.50 8.84 6.34
N ASN A 319 5.71 9.09 5.85
CA ASN A 319 6.37 8.26 4.85
C ASN A 319 7.87 8.07 5.12
N LEU A 320 8.16 7.19 6.07
CA LEU A 320 9.50 6.81 6.51
C LEU A 320 9.57 5.28 6.77
N PRO A 321 10.76 4.66 6.82
CA PRO A 321 10.93 3.30 7.31
C PRO A 321 10.34 3.14 8.72
N HIS A 322 9.61 2.05 8.97
CA HIS A 322 8.82 1.88 10.19
C HIS A 322 9.67 1.97 11.47
N GLU A 323 10.93 1.50 11.43
CA GLU A 323 11.90 1.52 12.54
C GLU A 323 12.11 2.91 13.17
N PHE A 324 11.90 3.99 12.43
CA PHE A 324 12.06 5.36 12.96
C PHE A 324 10.77 5.93 13.58
N ILE A 325 9.60 5.33 13.37
CA ILE A 325 8.30 5.98 13.66
C ILE A 325 8.14 6.35 15.14
N GLY A 326 8.58 5.49 16.06
CA GLY A 326 8.54 5.78 17.49
C GLY A 326 9.43 6.94 17.91
N ASN A 327 10.56 7.16 17.23
CA ASN A 327 11.40 8.32 17.50
C ASN A 327 10.85 9.61 16.89
N ILE A 328 10.19 9.52 15.73
CA ILE A 328 9.48 10.66 15.11
C ILE A 328 8.31 11.09 15.99
N CYS A 329 7.44 10.15 16.41
CA CYS A 329 6.28 10.47 17.24
C CYS A 329 6.66 11.13 18.56
N ARG A 330 7.72 10.65 19.25
CA ARG A 330 8.23 11.29 20.47
C ARG A 330 8.69 12.74 20.26
N GLN A 331 9.27 13.07 19.11
CA GLN A 331 9.79 14.42 18.83
C GLN A 331 8.70 15.44 18.47
N ILE A 332 7.54 14.99 17.98
CA ILE A 332 6.46 15.91 17.52
C ILE A 332 5.25 15.95 18.44
N LYS A 333 5.17 15.07 19.46
CA LYS A 333 4.00 14.90 20.31
C LYS A 333 3.44 16.21 20.87
N ASP A 334 4.32 17.10 21.34
CA ASP A 334 3.95 18.38 21.95
C ASP A 334 4.06 19.57 20.96
N HIS A 335 4.11 19.30 19.65
CA HIS A 335 4.36 20.28 18.58
C HIS A 335 3.33 20.24 17.44
N ILE A 336 2.41 19.27 17.47
CA ILE A 336 1.29 19.16 16.53
C ILE A 336 0.03 19.87 17.04
N LEU A 337 -0.89 20.21 16.13
CA LEU A 337 -2.21 20.68 16.51
C LEU A 337 -3.02 19.53 17.15
N PRO A 338 -3.79 19.77 18.23
CA PRO A 338 -4.55 18.71 18.91
C PRO A 338 -5.71 18.15 18.08
N TYR A 339 -6.07 18.84 16.99
CA TYR A 339 -7.05 18.43 15.99
C TYR A 339 -6.41 18.01 14.64
N ALA A 340 -5.09 17.87 14.58
CA ALA A 340 -4.43 17.35 13.38
C ALA A 340 -4.89 15.92 13.06
N ARG A 341 -4.70 15.49 11.80
CA ARG A 341 -4.98 14.15 11.30
C ARG A 341 -3.80 13.59 10.52
N GLY A 342 -3.66 12.27 10.55
CA GLY A 342 -2.57 11.55 9.91
C GLY A 342 -3.02 10.71 8.72
N ILE A 343 -2.12 10.50 7.76
CA ILE A 343 -2.18 9.38 6.80
C ILE A 343 -0.82 8.67 6.84
N SER A 344 -0.82 7.37 7.14
CA SER A 344 0.39 6.54 7.08
C SER A 344 0.56 5.91 5.70
N CYS A 345 1.64 6.25 5.02
CA CYS A 345 2.10 5.56 3.82
C CYS A 345 3.10 4.43 4.14
N ILE A 346 3.28 4.11 5.43
CA ILE A 346 4.27 3.15 5.93
C ILE A 346 3.70 1.73 5.83
N LYS A 347 4.22 0.95 4.88
CA LYS A 347 3.87 -0.47 4.69
C LYS A 347 4.62 -1.34 5.70
N GLY A 348 3.91 -1.87 6.70
CA GLY A 348 4.44 -2.72 7.75
C GLY A 348 3.45 -2.92 8.90
N VAL A 349 3.87 -3.73 9.88
CA VAL A 349 3.17 -3.95 11.15
C VAL A 349 4.21 -3.85 12.28
N THR A 350 3.80 -4.02 13.52
CA THR A 350 4.71 -4.23 14.65
C THR A 350 4.08 -5.24 15.60
N VAL A 351 4.89 -6.02 16.30
CA VAL A 351 4.42 -7.03 17.25
C VAL A 351 4.94 -6.72 18.65
N THR A 352 4.03 -6.67 19.62
CA THR A 352 4.31 -6.37 21.05
C THR A 352 3.70 -7.46 21.92
N ASP A 353 4.56 -8.26 22.56
CA ASP A 353 4.27 -9.45 23.39
C ASP A 353 3.31 -10.47 22.74
N ASP A 354 2.03 -10.12 22.74
CA ASP A 354 0.87 -10.93 22.39
C ASP A 354 -0.05 -10.23 21.38
N ASN A 355 0.33 -9.08 20.84
CA ASN A 355 -0.50 -8.27 19.95
C ASN A 355 0.26 -7.89 18.67
N ILE A 356 -0.46 -7.90 17.56
CA ILE A 356 -0.07 -7.20 16.34
C ILE A 356 -0.68 -5.80 16.35
N GLU A 357 0.13 -4.81 16.01
CA GLU A 357 -0.19 -3.38 15.96
C GLU A 357 0.03 -2.85 14.53
N LEU A 358 -0.88 -2.00 14.07
CA LEU A 358 -0.77 -1.34 12.77
C LEU A 358 -0.01 -0.02 12.95
N ILE A 359 0.83 0.36 12.00
CA ILE A 359 1.65 1.59 12.13
C ILE A 359 0.76 2.86 12.25
N CYS A 360 -0.40 2.89 11.60
CA CYS A 360 -1.38 3.97 11.75
C CYS A 360 -2.01 4.03 13.16
N GLU A 361 -2.28 2.88 13.80
CA GLU A 361 -2.73 2.82 15.19
C GLU A 361 -1.62 3.26 16.15
N TYR A 362 -0.38 2.80 15.95
CA TYR A 362 0.77 3.24 16.75
C TYR A 362 0.95 4.77 16.71
N ILE A 363 0.82 5.38 15.52
CA ILE A 363 0.84 6.84 15.34
C ILE A 363 -0.32 7.48 16.10
N SER A 364 -1.53 6.92 15.99
CA SER A 364 -2.74 7.44 16.64
C SER A 364 -2.67 7.37 18.18
N GLU A 365 -2.23 6.24 18.74
CA GLU A 365 -1.99 6.07 20.18
C GLU A 365 -0.87 7.00 20.67
N SER A 366 0.24 7.10 19.94
CA SER A 366 1.42 7.88 20.35
C SER A 366 1.17 9.39 20.38
N LEU A 367 0.44 9.91 19.40
CA LEU A 367 0.25 11.35 19.15
C LEU A 367 -1.09 11.92 19.60
N GLY A 368 -2.11 11.09 19.90
CA GLY A 368 -3.44 11.58 20.29
C GLY A 368 -4.29 12.10 19.13
N ILE A 369 -3.93 11.76 17.88
CA ILE A 369 -4.66 12.11 16.66
C ILE A 369 -5.24 10.85 16.00
N TYR A 370 -6.11 11.02 15.01
CA TYR A 370 -6.55 9.91 14.16
C TYR A 370 -5.67 9.80 12.92
N CYS A 371 -5.23 8.59 12.57
CA CYS A 371 -4.38 8.31 11.41
C CYS A 371 -4.99 7.22 10.52
N GLY A 372 -5.21 7.53 9.25
CA GLY A 372 -5.56 6.55 8.21
C GLY A 372 -4.34 5.87 7.58
N ALA A 373 -4.55 5.11 6.52
CA ALA A 373 -3.50 4.38 5.80
C ALA A 373 -3.61 4.55 4.29
N LEU A 374 -2.46 4.57 3.60
CA LEU A 374 -2.35 4.55 2.13
C LEU A 374 -1.52 3.32 1.71
N SER A 375 -2.10 2.47 0.88
CA SER A 375 -1.38 1.37 0.22
C SER A 375 -1.96 1.08 -1.16
N GLY A 376 -1.21 0.40 -2.02
CA GLY A 376 -1.58 0.21 -3.41
C GLY A 376 -0.44 -0.30 -4.27
N ALA A 377 -0.75 -0.69 -5.50
CA ALA A 377 0.18 -1.09 -6.55
C ALA A 377 1.02 0.09 -7.06
N ASN A 378 1.83 0.68 -6.17
CA ASN A 378 2.55 1.92 -6.40
C ASN A 378 4.08 1.75 -6.27
N ILE A 379 4.80 2.04 -7.35
CA ILE A 379 6.26 2.15 -7.36
C ILE A 379 6.65 3.63 -7.47
N ALA A 380 7.45 4.10 -6.52
CA ALA A 380 7.69 5.51 -6.30
C ALA A 380 8.33 6.25 -7.48
N THR A 381 9.19 5.58 -8.25
CA THR A 381 9.84 6.16 -9.44
C THR A 381 8.87 6.27 -10.63
N GLU A 382 8.01 5.28 -10.84
CA GLU A 382 7.01 5.25 -11.93
C GLU A 382 6.03 6.43 -11.74
N ILE A 383 5.54 6.62 -10.51
CA ILE A 383 4.62 7.71 -10.16
C ILE A 383 5.30 9.08 -10.20
N ALA A 384 6.59 9.15 -9.88
CA ALA A 384 7.36 10.38 -10.02
C ALA A 384 7.55 10.79 -11.50
N ASN A 385 7.58 9.81 -12.41
CA ASN A 385 7.55 9.98 -13.87
C ASN A 385 6.12 10.16 -14.44
N GLU A 386 5.09 10.22 -13.58
CA GLU A 386 3.69 10.36 -13.99
C GLU A 386 3.15 9.17 -14.81
N GLU A 387 3.73 7.97 -14.60
CA GLU A 387 3.20 6.71 -15.12
C GLU A 387 1.93 6.32 -14.34
N TRP A 388 0.88 5.91 -15.07
CA TRP A 388 -0.43 5.68 -14.48
C TRP A 388 -0.44 4.45 -13.54
N CYS A 389 -0.97 4.64 -12.33
CA CYS A 389 -1.29 3.57 -11.41
C CYS A 389 -2.47 3.93 -10.49
N GLU A 390 -2.78 3.04 -9.55
CA GLU A 390 -3.90 3.15 -8.61
C GLU A 390 -3.44 2.91 -7.17
N THR A 391 -4.04 3.63 -6.22
CA THR A 391 -3.87 3.40 -4.78
C THR A 391 -5.22 3.34 -4.08
N THR A 392 -5.24 2.73 -2.91
CA THR A 392 -6.34 2.83 -1.96
C THR A 392 -5.89 3.64 -0.75
N ILE A 393 -6.72 4.58 -0.32
CA ILE A 393 -6.58 5.29 0.96
C ILE A 393 -7.73 4.87 1.85
N ALA A 394 -7.39 4.35 3.02
CA ALA A 394 -8.36 4.04 4.05
C ALA A 394 -8.39 5.14 5.13
N TYR A 395 -9.57 5.65 5.41
CA TYR A 395 -9.80 6.67 6.43
C TYR A 395 -11.23 6.55 6.97
N ASN A 396 -11.41 6.09 8.21
CA ASN A 396 -12.74 6.07 8.83
C ASN A 396 -13.01 7.45 9.46
N THR A 397 -13.67 8.34 8.71
CA THR A 397 -13.83 9.76 9.07
C THR A 397 -14.42 9.94 10.48
N PRO A 398 -13.69 10.56 11.43
CA PRO A 398 -14.22 10.83 12.75
C PRO A 398 -15.44 11.75 12.68
N ALA A 399 -16.50 11.44 13.44
CA ALA A 399 -17.78 12.14 13.34
C ALA A 399 -17.72 13.66 13.64
N GLY A 400 -16.69 14.11 14.36
CA GLY A 400 -16.45 15.54 14.64
C GLY A 400 -15.87 16.33 13.46
N ASP A 401 -15.38 15.67 12.41
CA ASP A 401 -14.61 16.30 11.33
C ASP A 401 -15.45 16.59 10.07
N VAL A 402 -16.76 16.29 10.11
CA VAL A 402 -17.70 16.50 9.00
C VAL A 402 -18.62 17.69 9.28
N HIS A 403 -18.29 18.83 8.67
CA HIS A 403 -19.07 20.06 8.80
C HIS A 403 -20.21 20.07 7.78
N HIS A 404 -21.44 19.87 8.26
CA HIS A 404 -22.63 19.88 7.42
C HIS A 404 -23.03 21.32 7.09
N ALA A 405 -23.15 21.64 5.79
CA ALA A 405 -23.62 22.93 5.26
C ALA A 405 -25.11 23.17 5.59
N GLY A 406 -25.40 23.43 6.87
CA GLY A 406 -26.75 23.60 7.40
C GLY A 406 -26.82 23.78 8.92
N ASN A 407 -25.85 23.26 9.69
CA ASN A 407 -25.88 23.29 11.17
C ASN A 407 -25.05 24.43 11.81
N ALA A 408 -24.70 25.48 11.07
CA ALA A 408 -24.01 26.66 11.60
C ALA A 408 -24.89 27.58 12.47
N VAL A 409 -26.13 27.18 12.79
CA VAL A 409 -27.11 28.00 13.53
C VAL A 409 -27.68 27.27 14.74
N ALA A 410 -26.83 26.97 15.73
CA ALA A 410 -27.20 26.87 17.15
C ALA A 410 -25.96 26.67 18.05
N ASN A 411 -25.24 27.76 18.36
CA ASN A 411 -24.79 28.10 19.72
C ASN A 411 -23.84 29.30 19.70
N GLY A 412 -24.44 30.50 19.67
CA GLY A 412 -23.73 31.72 20.05
C GLY A 412 -23.51 31.77 21.57
N SER A 413 -22.52 31.03 22.06
CA SER A 413 -22.05 31.14 23.44
C SER A 413 -20.56 30.82 23.54
N SER A 414 -19.81 31.80 24.05
CA SER A 414 -18.41 31.76 24.47
C SER A 414 -17.91 30.42 25.03
N SER A 415 -16.67 30.05 24.62
CA SER A 415 -15.74 29.22 25.39
C SER A 415 -16.29 27.88 25.93
N GLY A 416 -16.95 27.08 25.08
CA GLY A 416 -17.11 25.65 25.30
C GLY A 416 -15.91 24.89 24.74
N ALA A 417 -15.25 24.06 25.55
CA ALA A 417 -14.26 23.11 25.02
C ALA A 417 -14.93 22.20 23.99
N ALA A 418 -14.35 22.06 22.80
CA ALA A 418 -14.87 21.17 21.78
C ALA A 418 -15.00 19.76 22.36
N ALA A 419 -16.22 19.20 22.33
CA ALA A 419 -16.51 17.93 22.99
C ALA A 419 -15.63 16.83 22.36
N LEU A 420 -14.70 16.31 23.15
CA LEU A 420 -13.73 15.31 22.69
C LEU A 420 -14.47 14.07 22.18
N THR A 421 -14.28 13.74 20.91
CA THR A 421 -15.00 12.65 20.25
C THR A 421 -14.32 11.31 20.50
N GLU A 422 -15.12 10.31 20.84
CA GLU A 422 -14.67 8.92 20.90
C GLU A 422 -14.66 8.33 19.48
N TYR A 423 -13.68 7.49 19.20
CA TYR A 423 -13.59 6.73 17.94
C TYR A 423 -13.23 5.27 18.26
N LYS A 424 -13.43 4.38 17.28
CA LYS A 424 -13.02 2.97 17.38
C LYS A 424 -11.64 2.78 16.78
N ASP A 425 -10.78 2.05 17.49
CA ASP A 425 -9.50 1.56 16.96
C ASP A 425 -9.71 0.45 15.91
N ALA A 426 -8.62 0.05 15.26
CA ALA A 426 -8.55 -1.10 14.34
C ALA A 426 -9.07 -2.43 14.90
N ARG A 427 -9.34 -2.55 16.21
CA ARG A 427 -9.91 -3.75 16.84
C ARG A 427 -11.37 -3.55 17.24
N GLY A 428 -12.00 -2.45 16.79
CA GLY A 428 -13.38 -2.08 17.10
C GLY A 428 -13.61 -1.55 18.51
N ARG A 429 -12.56 -1.39 19.32
CA ARG A 429 -12.62 -0.95 20.72
C ARG A 429 -12.65 0.57 20.77
N THR A 430 -13.33 1.15 21.76
CA THR A 430 -13.22 2.60 22.01
C THR A 430 -11.77 2.96 22.30
N SER A 431 -11.21 3.89 21.53
CA SER A 431 -9.83 4.33 21.71
C SER A 431 -9.63 4.98 23.08
N LYS A 432 -8.44 4.77 23.65
CA LYS A 432 -7.99 5.46 24.88
C LYS A 432 -7.86 6.97 24.65
N ASN A 433 -7.50 7.35 23.43
CA ASN A 433 -7.36 8.74 23.01
C ASN A 433 -8.72 9.27 22.56
N LYS A 434 -9.14 10.41 23.11
CA LYS A 434 -10.30 11.15 22.62
C LYS A 434 -9.81 12.24 21.67
N LEU A 435 -10.45 12.36 20.51
CA LEU A 435 -10.00 13.28 19.47
C LEU A 435 -10.54 14.68 19.73
N THR A 436 -9.73 15.70 19.47
CA THR A 436 -10.24 17.06 19.29
C THR A 436 -10.84 17.15 17.89
N PRO A 437 -12.12 17.53 17.73
CA PRO A 437 -12.73 17.76 16.41
C PRO A 437 -11.95 18.80 15.59
N VAL A 438 -11.95 18.66 14.27
CA VAL A 438 -11.49 19.73 13.38
C VAL A 438 -12.37 20.99 13.60
N PRO A 439 -11.78 22.20 13.73
CA PRO A 439 -12.56 23.42 13.90
C PRO A 439 -13.40 23.75 12.67
N GLY A 440 -14.67 24.12 12.88
CA GLY A 440 -15.65 24.35 11.79
C GLY A 440 -15.40 25.56 10.88
N ASP A 441 -14.28 26.26 11.03
CA ASP A 441 -13.78 27.27 10.09
C ASP A 441 -12.78 26.71 9.06
N TYR A 442 -12.44 25.42 9.16
CA TYR A 442 -11.79 24.61 8.13
C TYR A 442 -12.81 23.85 7.25
N PRO A 443 -12.41 23.40 6.05
CA PRO A 443 -13.13 22.37 5.30
C PRO A 443 -13.31 21.06 6.10
N SER A 444 -14.33 20.26 5.75
CA SER A 444 -14.52 18.93 6.31
C SER A 444 -13.35 18.01 5.93
N LEU A 445 -12.76 17.32 6.92
CA LEU A 445 -11.64 16.41 6.69
C LEU A 445 -12.17 14.99 6.48
N ASP A 446 -12.74 14.77 5.29
CA ASP A 446 -13.44 13.55 4.88
C ASP A 446 -12.79 12.86 3.67
N HIS A 447 -13.47 11.84 3.12
CA HIS A 447 -13.03 11.12 1.93
C HIS A 447 -12.85 12.02 0.71
N HIS A 448 -13.72 13.01 0.51
CA HIS A 448 -13.64 13.89 -0.65
C HIS A 448 -12.40 14.78 -0.54
N LEU A 449 -12.17 15.40 0.62
CA LEU A 449 -10.98 16.23 0.83
C LEU A 449 -9.68 15.43 0.67
N LEU A 450 -9.61 14.22 1.24
CA LEU A 450 -8.44 13.36 1.07
C LEU A 450 -8.27 12.88 -0.39
N GLN A 451 -9.36 12.59 -1.10
CA GLN A 451 -9.28 12.28 -2.52
C GLN A 451 -8.76 13.47 -3.33
N SER A 452 -9.22 14.70 -3.09
CA SER A 452 -8.66 15.91 -3.71
C SER A 452 -7.19 16.14 -3.37
N LEU A 453 -6.72 15.73 -2.18
CA LEU A 453 -5.33 15.89 -1.79
C LEU A 453 -4.37 14.94 -2.51
N PHE A 454 -4.80 13.71 -2.79
CA PHE A 454 -3.93 12.65 -3.34
C PHE A 454 -4.21 12.29 -4.80
N HIS A 455 -5.42 12.48 -5.34
CA HIS A 455 -5.76 12.01 -6.69
C HIS A 455 -5.03 12.83 -7.77
N ARG A 456 -4.43 12.16 -8.76
CA ARG A 456 -3.89 12.77 -9.99
C ARG A 456 -4.37 11.98 -11.21
N PRO A 457 -4.35 12.55 -12.43
CA PRO A 457 -4.64 11.78 -13.66
C PRO A 457 -3.77 10.53 -13.85
N TYR A 458 -2.56 10.51 -13.27
CA TYR A 458 -1.63 9.37 -13.24
C TYR A 458 -1.65 8.56 -11.92
N PHE A 459 -2.43 8.98 -10.92
CA PHE A 459 -2.48 8.36 -9.60
C PHE A 459 -3.93 8.31 -9.10
N THR A 460 -4.64 7.27 -9.52
CA THR A 460 -6.06 7.09 -9.20
C THR A 460 -6.21 6.69 -7.73
N VAL A 461 -6.98 7.46 -6.96
CA VAL A 461 -7.25 7.16 -5.53
C VAL A 461 -8.65 6.56 -5.36
N SER A 462 -8.72 5.33 -4.88
CA SER A 462 -9.92 4.75 -4.23
C SER A 462 -9.95 5.12 -2.74
N MET A 463 -11.11 5.48 -2.22
CA MET A 463 -11.31 5.80 -0.81
C MET A 463 -12.15 4.70 -0.13
N VAL A 464 -11.66 4.18 1.00
CA VAL A 464 -12.37 3.18 1.81
C VAL A 464 -12.35 3.54 3.29
N SER A 465 -13.16 2.85 4.11
CA SER A 465 -13.16 3.00 5.57
C SER A 465 -12.32 1.93 6.28
N ASP A 466 -11.98 0.83 5.61
CA ASP A 466 -11.23 -0.30 6.18
C ASP A 466 -9.72 -0.02 6.24
N VAL A 467 -9.31 0.68 7.31
CA VAL A 467 -7.91 0.97 7.63
C VAL A 467 -7.11 -0.32 7.87
N VAL A 468 -7.75 -1.38 8.35
CA VAL A 468 -7.08 -2.65 8.66
C VAL A 468 -6.71 -3.38 7.38
N GLY A 469 -7.66 -3.57 6.46
CA GLY A 469 -7.44 -4.25 5.19
C GLY A 469 -6.36 -3.58 4.34
N VAL A 470 -6.38 -2.25 4.24
CA VAL A 470 -5.34 -1.48 3.51
C VAL A 470 -3.96 -1.62 4.17
N SER A 471 -3.89 -1.56 5.51
CA SER A 471 -2.62 -1.70 6.24
C SER A 471 -2.05 -3.13 6.14
N LEU A 472 -2.88 -4.15 6.38
CA LEU A 472 -2.47 -5.55 6.29
C LEU A 472 -2.13 -5.96 4.86
N GLY A 473 -2.84 -5.46 3.85
CA GLY A 473 -2.52 -5.65 2.43
C GLY A 473 -1.11 -5.19 2.11
N GLY A 474 -0.76 -3.95 2.51
CA GLY A 474 0.59 -3.39 2.33
C GLY A 474 1.71 -4.12 3.08
N ALA A 475 1.42 -4.70 4.25
CA ALA A 475 2.38 -5.43 5.07
C ALA A 475 2.57 -6.89 4.63
N LEU A 476 1.51 -7.69 4.71
CA LEU A 476 1.55 -9.16 4.57
C LEU A 476 1.94 -9.63 3.17
N LYS A 477 1.64 -8.83 2.13
CA LYS A 477 2.08 -9.11 0.74
C LYS A 477 3.59 -9.35 0.63
N ASN A 478 4.39 -8.78 1.53
CA ASN A 478 5.85 -8.88 1.45
C ASN A 478 6.35 -10.29 1.77
N ILE A 479 5.61 -11.04 2.61
CA ILE A 479 5.85 -12.46 2.90
C ILE A 479 5.56 -13.28 1.63
N VAL A 480 4.43 -12.99 0.96
CA VAL A 480 4.04 -13.66 -0.30
C VAL A 480 5.02 -13.34 -1.44
N ALA A 481 5.55 -12.12 -1.49
CA ALA A 481 6.58 -11.72 -2.45
C ALA A 481 7.89 -12.50 -2.26
N LEU A 482 8.34 -12.73 -1.02
CA LEU A 482 9.48 -13.60 -0.74
C LEU A 482 9.23 -15.02 -1.26
N ALA A 483 8.08 -15.61 -0.94
CA ALA A 483 7.69 -16.96 -1.39
C ALA A 483 7.66 -17.09 -2.91
N CYS A 484 7.10 -16.11 -3.61
CA CYS A 484 7.08 -16.08 -5.08
C CYS A 484 8.48 -16.01 -5.70
N GLY A 485 9.40 -15.25 -5.08
CA GLY A 485 10.77 -15.18 -5.56
C GLY A 485 11.55 -16.47 -5.28
N PHE A 486 11.38 -17.11 -4.11
CA PHE A 486 11.97 -18.42 -3.82
C PHE A 486 11.57 -19.46 -4.88
N VAL A 487 10.26 -19.59 -5.13
CA VAL A 487 9.69 -20.50 -6.14
C VAL A 487 10.26 -20.25 -7.53
N GLU A 488 10.38 -18.99 -7.94
CA GLU A 488 10.90 -18.65 -9.27
C GLU A 488 12.42 -18.82 -9.38
N GLY A 489 13.18 -18.54 -8.32
CA GLY A 489 14.63 -18.71 -8.28
C GLY A 489 15.06 -20.18 -8.26
N HIS A 490 14.20 -21.07 -7.74
CA HIS A 490 14.35 -22.51 -7.88
C HIS A 490 13.94 -23.03 -9.28
N GLY A 491 13.54 -22.14 -10.20
CA GLY A 491 13.22 -22.50 -11.59
C GLY A 491 11.80 -23.00 -11.83
N TRP A 492 10.89 -22.90 -10.84
CA TRP A 492 9.48 -23.20 -11.08
C TRP A 492 8.78 -22.06 -11.84
N ASN A 493 7.77 -22.43 -12.63
CA ASN A 493 7.12 -21.54 -13.58
C ASN A 493 6.00 -20.68 -12.95
N MET A 494 5.39 -19.84 -13.79
CA MET A 494 4.29 -18.94 -13.42
C MET A 494 3.10 -19.65 -12.77
N THR A 495 2.84 -20.93 -13.07
CA THR A 495 1.75 -21.71 -12.45
C THR A 495 2.01 -21.95 -10.96
N ALA A 496 3.24 -22.32 -10.59
CA ALA A 496 3.64 -22.49 -9.19
C ALA A 496 3.60 -21.15 -8.45
N LYS A 497 4.12 -20.09 -9.08
CA LYS A 497 4.08 -18.71 -8.57
C LYS A 497 2.64 -18.23 -8.32
N THR A 498 1.71 -18.53 -9.24
CA THR A 498 0.28 -18.20 -9.11
C THR A 498 -0.39 -19.01 -7.99
N ALA A 499 -0.01 -20.28 -7.80
CA ALA A 499 -0.51 -21.08 -6.68
C ALA A 499 -0.08 -20.51 -5.32
N VAL A 500 1.17 -20.02 -5.22
CA VAL A 500 1.68 -19.29 -4.05
C VAL A 500 0.95 -17.97 -3.83
N MET A 501 0.80 -17.12 -4.86
CA MET A 501 0.02 -15.87 -4.77
C MET A 501 -1.40 -16.12 -4.23
N ARG A 502 -2.11 -17.09 -4.80
CA ARG A 502 -3.47 -17.47 -4.39
C ARG A 502 -3.51 -17.95 -2.93
N ARG A 503 -2.51 -18.73 -2.50
CA ARG A 503 -2.43 -19.21 -1.11
C ARG A 503 -2.12 -18.07 -0.14
N GLY A 504 -1.20 -17.18 -0.51
CA GLY A 504 -0.85 -15.99 0.25
C GLY A 504 -2.04 -15.07 0.46
N MET A 505 -2.81 -14.78 -0.59
CA MET A 505 -4.03 -13.98 -0.47
C MET A 505 -5.05 -14.59 0.50
N LEU A 506 -5.25 -15.91 0.47
CA LEU A 506 -6.14 -16.59 1.42
C LEU A 506 -5.63 -16.51 2.87
N GLU A 507 -4.32 -16.58 3.08
CA GLU A 507 -3.72 -16.42 4.41
C GLU A 507 -3.75 -14.95 4.90
N MET A 508 -3.64 -13.97 3.99
CA MET A 508 -3.85 -12.54 4.29
C MET A 508 -5.29 -12.25 4.74
N ILE A 509 -6.28 -12.75 4.00
CA ILE A 509 -7.71 -12.61 4.36
C ILE A 509 -8.02 -13.32 5.68
N ALA A 510 -7.50 -14.55 5.87
CA ALA A 510 -7.68 -15.28 7.12
C ALA A 510 -7.08 -14.53 8.31
N PHE A 511 -5.90 -13.92 8.14
CA PHE A 511 -5.22 -13.13 9.16
C PHE A 511 -6.06 -11.91 9.57
N GLY A 512 -6.56 -11.15 8.60
CA GLY A 512 -7.47 -10.02 8.86
C GLY A 512 -8.71 -10.44 9.64
N ARG A 513 -9.39 -11.50 9.18
CA ARG A 513 -10.59 -12.06 9.83
C ARG A 513 -10.33 -12.56 11.26
N GLU A 514 -9.20 -13.22 11.50
CA GLU A 514 -8.91 -13.83 12.80
C GLU A 514 -8.48 -12.80 13.86
N PHE A 515 -7.71 -11.77 13.48
CA PHE A 515 -7.10 -10.85 14.44
C PHE A 515 -7.78 -9.46 14.52
N PHE A 516 -8.64 -9.12 13.56
CA PHE A 516 -9.36 -7.84 13.48
C PHE A 516 -10.83 -7.97 13.01
N PRO A 517 -11.63 -8.92 13.55
CA PRO A 517 -12.96 -9.27 13.02
C PRO A 517 -14.00 -8.14 13.05
N GLU A 518 -13.83 -7.14 13.91
CA GLU A 518 -14.82 -6.07 14.14
C GLU A 518 -14.83 -4.96 13.08
N THR A 519 -13.73 -4.80 12.33
CA THR A 519 -13.55 -3.68 11.40
C THR A 519 -13.02 -4.07 10.04
N ILE A 520 -12.53 -5.31 9.86
CA ILE A 520 -12.00 -5.77 8.58
C ILE A 520 -13.12 -5.94 7.56
N GLU A 521 -12.94 -5.37 6.36
CA GLU A 521 -13.79 -5.65 5.22
C GLU A 521 -13.00 -6.55 4.26
N GLU A 522 -13.31 -7.85 4.24
CA GLU A 522 -12.52 -8.83 3.47
C GLU A 522 -12.35 -8.44 2.00
N LYS A 523 -13.35 -7.75 1.44
CA LYS A 523 -13.36 -7.24 0.06
C LYS A 523 -12.19 -6.30 -0.25
N THR A 524 -11.65 -5.59 0.73
CA THR A 524 -10.44 -4.75 0.61
C THR A 524 -9.23 -5.55 0.11
N PHE A 525 -9.21 -6.88 0.31
CA PHE A 525 -8.13 -7.71 -0.20
C PHE A 525 -8.23 -8.04 -1.70
N TRP A 526 -9.41 -7.94 -2.33
CA TRP A 526 -9.60 -8.33 -3.74
C TRP A 526 -10.27 -7.29 -4.65
N GLU A 527 -10.99 -6.31 -4.10
CA GLU A 527 -11.57 -5.18 -4.86
C GLU A 527 -10.57 -4.02 -4.97
N GLU A 528 -9.71 -3.84 -3.97
CA GLU A 528 -8.88 -2.65 -3.80
C GLU A 528 -7.41 -2.85 -4.21
N SER A 529 -6.78 -1.78 -4.70
CA SER A 529 -5.37 -1.76 -5.11
C SER A 529 -4.43 -2.17 -3.96
N ALA A 530 -4.75 -1.80 -2.72
CA ALA A 530 -3.98 -2.17 -1.52
C ALA A 530 -3.87 -3.69 -1.26
N GLY A 531 -4.79 -4.49 -1.79
CA GLY A 531 -4.82 -5.94 -1.66
C GLY A 531 -4.18 -6.64 -2.86
N TRP A 532 -5.02 -7.13 -3.77
CA TRP A 532 -4.63 -7.97 -4.90
C TRP A 532 -3.67 -7.28 -5.87
N GLY A 533 -3.89 -5.99 -6.16
CA GLY A 533 -3.03 -5.19 -7.03
C GLY A 533 -1.60 -5.09 -6.50
N ASP A 534 -1.43 -4.59 -5.27
CA ASP A 534 -0.12 -4.42 -4.65
C ASP A 534 0.58 -5.77 -4.42
N MET A 535 -0.17 -6.83 -4.12
CA MET A 535 0.39 -8.19 -4.03
C MET A 535 0.96 -8.65 -5.38
N ILE A 536 0.24 -8.48 -6.51
CA ILE A 536 0.72 -8.88 -7.83
C ILE A 536 2.05 -8.18 -8.16
N VAL A 537 2.09 -6.85 -8.08
CA VAL A 537 3.31 -6.06 -8.39
C VAL A 537 4.45 -6.46 -7.46
N SER A 538 4.16 -6.67 -6.18
CA SER A 538 5.17 -7.09 -5.19
C SER A 538 5.77 -8.45 -5.50
N CYS A 539 4.97 -9.36 -6.02
CA CYS A 539 5.38 -10.71 -6.41
C CYS A 539 6.00 -10.76 -7.82
N THR A 540 5.99 -9.70 -8.63
CA THR A 540 6.50 -9.72 -10.03
C THR A 540 7.66 -8.78 -10.33
N SER A 541 7.81 -7.65 -9.63
CA SER A 541 8.87 -6.67 -9.92
C SER A 541 9.57 -6.11 -8.67
N ALA A 542 8.95 -6.18 -7.48
CA ALA A 542 9.48 -5.53 -6.29
C ALA A 542 10.70 -6.22 -5.66
N ARG A 543 11.41 -5.47 -4.80
CA ARG A 543 12.65 -5.87 -4.12
C ARG A 543 12.55 -7.24 -3.43
N ASN A 544 11.50 -7.49 -2.64
CA ASN A 544 11.37 -8.75 -1.90
C ASN A 544 11.39 -9.98 -2.83
N TRP A 545 10.60 -9.97 -3.91
CA TRP A 545 10.63 -11.02 -4.94
C TRP A 545 11.99 -11.10 -5.66
N ARG A 546 12.52 -9.95 -6.13
CA ARG A 546 13.76 -9.92 -6.92
C ARG A 546 14.95 -10.50 -6.17
N TYR A 547 15.08 -10.15 -4.89
CA TYR A 547 16.21 -10.55 -4.07
C TYR A 547 16.04 -11.95 -3.45
N SER A 548 14.81 -12.41 -3.17
CA SER A 548 14.60 -13.80 -2.76
C SER A 548 14.77 -14.79 -3.92
N LYS A 549 14.42 -14.39 -5.14
CA LYS A 549 14.79 -15.09 -6.38
C LYS A 549 16.31 -15.21 -6.52
N MET A 550 17.01 -14.07 -6.47
CA MET A 550 18.47 -14.00 -6.60
C MET A 550 19.21 -14.82 -5.52
N ALA A 551 18.71 -14.84 -4.28
CA ALA A 551 19.28 -15.64 -3.20
C ALA A 551 19.29 -17.15 -3.56
N VAL A 552 18.16 -17.66 -4.06
CA VAL A 552 18.03 -19.07 -4.47
C VAL A 552 18.83 -19.38 -5.73
N GLU A 553 18.81 -18.51 -6.74
CA GLU A 553 19.62 -18.67 -7.97
C GLU A 553 21.13 -18.74 -7.71
N ARG A 554 21.60 -18.06 -6.64
CA ARG A 554 23.02 -18.04 -6.24
C ARG A 554 23.36 -19.05 -5.13
N GLY A 555 22.37 -19.66 -4.49
CA GLY A 555 22.58 -20.54 -3.33
C GLY A 555 23.10 -19.83 -2.07
N VAL A 556 22.76 -18.56 -1.86
CA VAL A 556 23.22 -17.74 -0.72
C VAL A 556 22.05 -17.30 0.16
N SER A 557 22.33 -16.86 1.39
CA SER A 557 21.27 -16.37 2.30
C SER A 557 20.78 -14.97 1.90
N LEU A 558 19.56 -14.63 2.32
CA LEU A 558 19.01 -13.29 2.06
C LEU A 558 19.75 -12.19 2.83
N GLU A 559 20.32 -12.48 3.99
CA GLU A 559 21.19 -11.58 4.76
C GLU A 559 22.52 -11.30 4.03
N GLU A 560 22.99 -12.21 3.20
CA GLU A 560 24.14 -11.99 2.32
C GLU A 560 23.77 -11.08 1.15
N ILE A 561 22.60 -11.28 0.54
CA ILE A 561 22.04 -10.38 -0.48
C ILE A 561 21.83 -8.96 0.07
N GLU A 562 21.36 -8.80 1.31
CA GLU A 562 21.24 -7.48 1.94
C GLU A 562 22.59 -6.76 2.09
N LYS A 563 23.67 -7.49 2.39
CA LYS A 563 25.02 -6.92 2.52
C LYS A 563 25.65 -6.58 1.17
N THR A 564 25.40 -7.39 0.15
CA THR A 564 26.10 -7.33 -1.14
C THR A 564 25.39 -6.46 -2.18
N GLU A 565 24.05 -6.47 -2.22
CA GLU A 565 23.27 -5.88 -3.31
C GLU A 565 22.45 -4.63 -2.91
N LEU A 566 22.17 -4.46 -1.62
CA LEU A 566 21.20 -3.46 -1.14
C LEU A 566 21.81 -2.18 -0.56
N ASN A 567 23.15 -2.05 -0.56
CA ASN A 567 23.87 -0.83 -0.14
C ASN A 567 23.42 -0.29 1.24
N GLY A 568 23.20 -1.20 2.19
CA GLY A 568 22.74 -0.88 3.55
C GLY A 568 21.21 -0.81 3.73
N GLN A 569 20.42 -0.94 2.67
CA GLN A 569 18.95 -1.05 2.78
C GLN A 569 18.52 -2.45 3.25
N LYS A 570 17.36 -2.51 3.91
CA LYS A 570 16.75 -3.75 4.42
C LYS A 570 15.51 -4.20 3.64
N LEU A 571 15.34 -5.51 3.52
CA LEU A 571 14.16 -6.15 2.95
C LEU A 571 13.06 -6.28 4.01
N GLN A 572 12.06 -5.40 3.90
CA GLN A 572 10.90 -5.37 4.81
C GLN A 572 10.14 -6.71 4.85
N GLY A 573 10.24 -7.55 3.80
CA GLY A 573 9.67 -8.90 3.83
C GLY A 573 10.27 -9.80 4.89
N ILE A 574 11.57 -9.66 5.19
CA ILE A 574 12.25 -10.47 6.21
C ILE A 574 11.71 -10.09 7.59
N SER A 575 11.75 -8.80 7.97
CA SER A 575 11.26 -8.33 9.26
C SER A 575 9.77 -8.64 9.45
N THR A 576 8.94 -8.35 8.45
CA THR A 576 7.50 -8.68 8.48
C THR A 576 7.26 -10.18 8.67
N THR A 577 8.05 -11.05 8.02
CA THR A 577 7.93 -12.50 8.22
C THR A 577 8.26 -12.88 9.66
N ARG A 578 9.36 -12.38 10.21
CA ARG A 578 9.79 -12.71 11.58
C ARG A 578 8.78 -12.25 12.64
N GLU A 579 8.26 -11.04 12.49
CA GLU A 579 7.23 -10.48 13.37
C GLU A 579 5.94 -11.29 13.30
N VAL A 580 5.38 -11.47 12.10
CA VAL A 580 4.11 -12.18 11.90
C VAL A 580 4.22 -13.64 12.33
N CYS A 581 5.29 -14.35 11.96
CA CYS A 581 5.46 -15.76 12.34
C CYS A 581 5.85 -15.95 13.80
N GLY A 582 6.49 -14.96 14.44
CA GLY A 582 6.65 -14.90 15.89
C GLY A 582 5.31 -14.75 16.61
N PHE A 583 4.48 -13.80 16.16
CA PHE A 583 3.12 -13.60 16.68
C PHE A 583 2.22 -14.84 16.51
N LEU A 584 2.23 -15.47 15.33
CA LEU A 584 1.44 -16.67 15.07
C LEU A 584 1.85 -17.86 15.96
N ARG A 585 3.16 -18.02 16.23
CA ARG A 585 3.70 -18.98 17.20
C ARG A 585 3.29 -18.66 18.64
N ALA A 586 3.33 -17.39 19.05
CA ALA A 586 2.86 -16.96 20.37
C ALA A 586 1.35 -17.25 20.58
N LYS A 587 0.56 -17.18 19.50
CA LYS A 587 -0.87 -17.54 19.50
C LYS A 587 -1.16 -19.04 19.34
N GLY A 588 -0.17 -19.88 19.03
CA GLY A 588 -0.38 -21.32 18.82
C GLY A 588 -1.30 -21.63 17.62
N VAL A 589 -1.26 -20.80 16.58
CA VAL A 589 -2.10 -20.94 15.36
C VAL A 589 -1.27 -21.04 14.08
N GLU A 590 0.04 -21.28 14.18
CA GLU A 590 0.97 -21.42 13.06
C GLU A 590 0.52 -22.44 12.01
N SER A 591 -0.20 -23.49 12.41
CA SER A 591 -0.77 -24.52 11.51
C SER A 591 -1.84 -23.99 10.54
N LYS A 592 -2.45 -22.84 10.83
CA LYS A 592 -3.44 -22.19 9.94
C LYS A 592 -2.78 -21.41 8.81
N TYR A 593 -1.53 -21.00 8.97
CA TYR A 593 -0.77 -20.10 8.09
C TYR A 593 0.49 -20.75 7.50
N PRO A 594 0.42 -21.95 6.89
CA PRO A 594 1.60 -22.69 6.48
C PRO A 594 2.42 -21.97 5.39
N LEU A 595 1.86 -21.10 4.55
CA LEU A 595 2.71 -20.36 3.61
C LEU A 595 3.61 -19.38 4.36
N PHE A 596 3.05 -18.59 5.29
CA PHE A 596 3.87 -17.66 6.09
C PHE A 596 4.93 -18.41 6.89
N MET A 597 4.56 -19.51 7.55
CA MET A 597 5.49 -20.33 8.33
C MET A 597 6.55 -21.03 7.48
N VAL A 598 6.26 -21.41 6.23
CA VAL A 598 7.26 -21.97 5.30
C VAL A 598 8.26 -20.91 4.85
N VAL A 599 7.84 -19.67 4.60
CA VAL A 599 8.77 -18.56 4.31
C VAL A 599 9.72 -18.33 5.49
N ASP A 600 9.20 -18.28 6.72
CA ASP A 600 10.00 -18.14 7.95
C ASP A 600 11.02 -19.27 8.11
N ARG A 601 10.60 -20.51 7.84
CA ARG A 601 11.48 -21.70 7.93
C ARG A 601 12.55 -21.77 6.82
N ILE A 602 12.27 -21.25 5.63
CA ILE A 602 13.25 -21.09 4.55
C ILE A 602 14.27 -20.00 4.92
N LEU A 603 13.82 -18.88 5.51
CA LEU A 603 14.71 -17.83 6.04
C LEU A 603 15.64 -18.36 7.14
N ASP A 604 15.19 -19.32 7.96
CA ASP A 604 16.03 -20.01 8.96
C ASP A 604 16.92 -21.13 8.36
N GLY A 605 16.80 -21.45 7.07
CA GLY A 605 17.51 -22.59 6.46
C GLY A 605 17.08 -23.97 7.00
N THR A 606 15.90 -24.06 7.64
CA THR A 606 15.36 -25.31 8.22
C THR A 606 14.50 -26.12 7.24
N VAL A 607 14.23 -25.55 6.06
CA VAL A 607 13.37 -26.07 4.99
C VAL A 607 13.94 -25.60 3.65
N ASN A 608 13.90 -26.48 2.64
CA ASN A 608 14.29 -26.13 1.28
C ASN A 608 13.09 -25.63 0.48
N VAL A 609 13.35 -24.86 -0.58
CA VAL A 609 12.29 -24.36 -1.49
C VAL A 609 11.50 -25.53 -2.11
N GLU A 610 12.17 -26.67 -2.34
CA GLU A 610 11.59 -27.91 -2.86
C GLU A 610 10.43 -28.45 -2.00
N ASP A 611 10.44 -28.21 -0.69
CA ASP A 611 9.47 -28.75 0.25
C ASP A 611 8.12 -27.99 0.24
N ILE A 612 8.05 -26.80 -0.40
CA ILE A 612 6.86 -25.93 -0.42
C ILE A 612 5.56 -26.69 -0.79
N PRO A 613 5.50 -27.52 -1.86
CA PRO A 613 4.26 -28.20 -2.26
C PRO A 613 3.80 -29.26 -1.26
N GLU A 614 4.73 -29.88 -0.52
CA GLU A 614 4.42 -30.82 0.55
C GLU A 614 3.88 -30.08 1.77
N LEU A 615 4.59 -29.04 2.22
CA LEU A 615 4.25 -28.26 3.42
C LEU A 615 2.99 -27.40 3.25
N LEU A 616 2.54 -27.14 2.02
CA LEU A 616 1.27 -26.48 1.72
C LEU A 616 0.09 -27.45 1.52
N ARG A 617 0.34 -28.77 1.48
CA ARG A 617 -0.71 -29.79 1.37
C ARG A 617 -1.56 -29.81 2.64
N LYS A 618 -2.86 -30.04 2.48
CA LYS A 618 -3.84 -30.23 3.56
C LYS A 618 -4.23 -31.70 3.67
#